data_AF-A0A369RNA7-F1
#
_entry.id   AF-A0A369RNA7-F1
#
_cell.length_a   1.000
_cell.length_b   1.000
_cell.length_c   1.000
_cell.angle_alpha   90.00
_cell.angle_beta   90.00
_cell.angle_gamma   90.00
#
_symmetry.space_group_name_H-M   'P 1'
#
loop_
_entity.id
_entity.type
_entity.pdbx_description
1 polymer ?
#
loop_
_entity_poly.entity_id
_entity_poly.type
_entity_poly.pdbx_seq_one_letter_code
_entity_poly.pdbx_strand_id
1 'polypeptide(L)'
;MLNHKNLTQKQRILYFQLRKAIRNRRSISNILESASKNDLLKVLTIGYIIRFPRGGGRTLTLLSLAIFKCNDECINSILTYSQNNSILQEIINIENIIDYQGSLIYTLTSLGFAIHQNKERYINTILIKAQESGILQDILAARNIIKLNIIAYALAPLSFAIYQGNNECINSILEQAQNNGMLQGVFATENIVTRFLDRLTYIFTPLSFAIYESNKECFNAILTIAKNNGISQDILNNRTYILTLLGLAIYRNINENEHVNSILMQAQNNGTLQEILVAKNIVHSPNGWMYNLTSLGFAIHEGNHEHVNSILIQAQNSGILQNVLAAKNTVHSPDGWTYSLTSLGFAIHEGNHAHINSILIQAQNSGLLQDVLDNHNAAISPTGQRYSLTPLGLAICKGNIECINSILVRINDIPQYIYATFQPTAAINKRNVRSALDDVSIFPKRVRLQENIRT
;
A
#
# COMPACT_ATOMS: atom_id res chain seq x y z
N MET A 1 -23.66 -8.87 15.28
CA MET A 1 -24.46 -7.70 15.71
C MET A 1 -24.44 -7.60 17.23
N LEU A 2 -23.79 -6.57 17.79
CA LEU A 2 -23.70 -6.31 19.23
C LEU A 2 -25.09 -5.99 19.80
N ASN A 3 -25.81 -7.01 20.27
CA ASN A 3 -27.15 -6.85 20.82
C ASN A 3 -27.12 -7.12 22.33
N HIS A 4 -27.69 -6.21 23.12
CA HIS A 4 -27.91 -6.39 24.57
C HIS A 4 -28.66 -7.69 24.92
N LYS A 5 -29.28 -8.35 23.92
CA LYS A 5 -29.83 -9.71 24.05
C LYS A 5 -28.79 -10.76 24.48
N ASN A 6 -27.50 -10.55 24.24
CA ASN A 6 -26.44 -11.49 24.66
C ASN A 6 -25.92 -11.21 26.08
N LEU A 7 -26.45 -10.19 26.77
CA LEU A 7 -26.12 -9.91 28.15
C LEU A 7 -26.94 -10.75 29.12
N THR A 8 -26.31 -11.13 30.24
CA THR A 8 -27.03 -11.67 31.41
C THR A 8 -28.01 -10.63 31.97
N GLN A 9 -28.99 -11.06 32.78
CA GLN A 9 -29.94 -10.13 33.38
C GLN A 9 -29.24 -9.02 34.19
N LYS A 10 -28.21 -9.37 34.96
CA LYS A 10 -27.39 -8.41 35.72
C LYS A 10 -26.71 -7.39 34.79
N GLN A 11 -26.08 -7.85 33.72
CA GLN A 11 -25.41 -6.98 32.75
C GLN A 11 -26.40 -6.08 31.99
N ARG A 12 -27.60 -6.57 31.67
CA ARG A 12 -28.65 -5.75 31.04
C ARG A 12 -29.09 -4.61 31.97
N ILE A 13 -29.31 -4.89 33.25
CA ILE A 13 -29.67 -3.86 34.24
C ILE A 13 -28.59 -2.80 34.32
N LEU A 14 -27.32 -3.21 34.44
CA LEU A 14 -26.16 -2.32 34.47
C LEU A 14 -26.08 -1.45 33.21
N TYR A 15 -26.22 -2.06 32.02
CA TYR A 15 -26.25 -1.36 30.74
C TYR A 15 -27.33 -0.28 30.69
N PHE A 16 -28.56 -0.59 31.12
CA PHE A 16 -29.65 0.38 31.12
C PHE A 16 -29.45 1.51 32.12
N GLN A 17 -28.87 1.22 33.29
CA GLN A 17 -28.52 2.24 34.29
C GLN A 17 -27.49 3.22 33.74
N LEU A 18 -26.36 2.72 33.22
CA LEU A 18 -25.32 3.55 32.62
C LEU A 18 -25.85 4.37 31.45
N ARG A 19 -26.59 3.74 30.53
CA ARG A 19 -27.18 4.42 29.37
C ARG A 19 -28.13 5.54 29.79
N LYS A 20 -29.01 5.29 30.76
CA LYS A 20 -29.96 6.29 31.27
C LYS A 20 -29.22 7.46 31.92
N ALA A 21 -28.20 7.18 32.73
CA ALA A 21 -27.37 8.20 33.36
C ALA A 21 -26.65 9.07 32.32
N ILE A 22 -25.97 8.46 31.33
CA ILE A 22 -25.28 9.19 30.25
C ILE A 22 -26.25 10.09 29.47
N ARG A 23 -27.43 9.56 29.09
CA ARG A 23 -28.45 10.34 28.37
C ARG A 23 -28.96 11.54 29.17
N ASN A 24 -29.06 11.37 30.48
CA ASN A 24 -29.57 12.39 31.39
C ASN A 24 -28.46 13.26 31.99
N ARG A 25 -27.22 13.14 31.50
CA ARG A 25 -26.04 13.86 32.00
C ARG A 25 -25.83 13.72 33.51
N ARG A 26 -26.03 12.51 34.03
CA ARG A 26 -25.79 12.16 35.43
C ARG A 26 -24.46 11.43 35.56
N SER A 27 -23.83 11.59 36.72
CA SER A 27 -22.64 10.83 37.11
C SER A 27 -22.85 9.32 36.97
N ILE A 28 -21.80 8.64 36.54
CA ILE A 28 -21.76 7.17 36.42
C ILE A 28 -20.67 6.53 37.27
N SER A 29 -19.83 7.30 37.97
CA SER A 29 -18.67 6.78 38.70
C SER A 29 -19.05 5.70 39.71
N ASN A 30 -20.08 5.94 40.55
CA ASN A 30 -20.56 4.95 41.51
C ASN A 30 -21.09 3.67 40.85
N ILE A 31 -21.65 3.77 39.63
CA ILE A 31 -22.14 2.62 38.87
C ILE A 31 -20.96 1.81 38.31
N LEU A 32 -19.89 2.47 37.90
CA LEU A 32 -18.67 1.82 37.42
C LEU A 32 -17.90 1.16 38.57
N GLU A 33 -17.81 1.80 39.74
CA GLU A 33 -17.09 1.25 40.90
C GLU A 33 -17.77 0.03 41.53
N SER A 34 -19.10 -0.03 41.47
CA SER A 34 -19.89 -1.11 42.08
C SER A 34 -20.03 -2.38 41.21
N ALA A 35 -19.63 -2.33 39.94
CA ALA A 35 -19.77 -3.45 39.02
C ALA A 35 -18.45 -4.20 38.80
N SER A 36 -18.56 -5.50 38.50
CA SER A 36 -17.37 -6.32 38.24
C SER A 36 -16.71 -5.93 36.91
N LYS A 37 -15.38 -6.03 36.84
CA LYS A 37 -14.59 -5.76 35.61
C LYS A 37 -15.15 -6.52 34.41
N ASN A 38 -15.47 -7.80 34.57
CA ASN A 38 -15.98 -8.65 33.49
C ASN A 38 -17.38 -8.21 33.01
N ASP A 39 -18.26 -7.83 33.94
CA ASP A 39 -19.59 -7.31 33.58
C ASP A 39 -19.48 -5.97 32.86
N LEU A 40 -18.60 -5.09 33.32
CA LEU A 40 -18.39 -3.77 32.73
C LEU A 40 -17.73 -3.84 31.36
N LEU A 41 -16.73 -4.69 31.15
CA LEU A 41 -16.15 -4.90 29.82
C LEU A 41 -17.24 -5.29 28.82
N LYS A 42 -18.06 -6.30 29.16
CA LYS A 42 -19.18 -6.75 28.31
C LYS A 42 -20.18 -5.63 28.04
N VAL A 43 -20.50 -4.81 29.04
CA VAL A 43 -21.48 -3.73 28.92
C VAL A 43 -20.95 -2.53 28.12
N LEU A 44 -19.69 -2.15 28.31
CA LEU A 44 -19.05 -1.01 27.65
C LEU A 44 -18.76 -1.31 26.16
N THR A 45 -18.50 -2.57 25.79
CA THR A 45 -18.28 -2.97 24.39
C THR A 45 -19.57 -3.18 23.58
N ILE A 46 -20.76 -3.04 24.20
CA ILE A 46 -22.03 -3.25 23.50
C ILE A 46 -22.52 -1.99 22.80
N GLY A 47 -22.90 -2.18 21.55
CA GLY A 47 -23.54 -1.17 20.72
C GLY A 47 -24.97 -0.84 21.17
N TYR A 48 -25.24 0.45 21.28
CA TYR A 48 -26.55 1.05 21.50
C TYR A 48 -27.13 1.55 20.17
N ILE A 49 -28.27 1.00 19.78
CA ILE A 49 -28.94 1.34 18.52
C ILE A 49 -29.87 2.55 18.71
N ILE A 50 -29.65 3.59 17.90
CA ILE A 50 -30.50 4.77 17.73
C ILE A 50 -30.94 4.79 16.27
N ARG A 51 -32.24 4.77 16.00
CA ARG A 51 -32.76 4.88 14.63
C ARG A 51 -32.99 6.34 14.24
N PHE A 52 -32.72 6.69 12.99
CA PHE A 52 -33.09 8.01 12.47
C PHE A 52 -34.57 8.02 12.06
N PRO A 53 -35.26 9.18 12.17
CA PRO A 53 -36.69 9.29 11.82
C PRO A 53 -37.02 8.91 10.39
N ARG A 54 -36.06 9.06 9.46
CA ARG A 54 -36.26 8.82 8.03
C ARG A 54 -35.57 7.54 7.52
N GLY A 55 -35.12 6.66 8.41
CA GLY A 55 -34.37 5.44 8.03
C GLY A 55 -32.86 5.58 8.22
N GLY A 56 -32.18 4.46 8.42
CA GLY A 56 -30.80 4.42 8.94
C GLY A 56 -30.72 4.53 10.46
N GLY A 57 -29.51 4.70 10.99
CA GLY A 57 -29.30 4.85 12.43
C GLY A 57 -27.84 4.89 12.86
N ARG A 58 -27.63 4.83 14.17
CA ARG A 58 -26.31 4.73 14.80
C ARG A 58 -26.30 3.57 15.77
N THR A 59 -25.21 2.81 15.78
CA THR A 59 -24.88 1.86 16.82
C THR A 59 -23.65 2.39 17.55
N LEU A 60 -23.84 2.93 18.76
CA LEU A 60 -22.79 3.60 19.54
C LEU A 60 -22.46 2.83 20.80
N THR A 61 -21.20 2.70 21.16
CA THR A 61 -20.84 2.27 22.51
C THR A 61 -21.20 3.31 23.55
N LEU A 62 -21.11 2.97 24.84
CA LEU A 62 -21.41 3.93 25.91
C LEU A 62 -20.44 5.12 25.90
N LEU A 63 -19.17 4.90 25.52
CA LEU A 63 -18.19 5.97 25.34
C LEU A 63 -18.61 6.92 24.19
N SER A 64 -18.91 6.37 23.00
CA SER A 64 -19.32 7.19 21.86
C SER A 64 -20.69 7.85 22.05
N LEU A 65 -21.58 7.26 22.85
CA LEU A 65 -22.81 7.90 23.29
C LEU A 65 -22.52 9.11 24.20
N ALA A 66 -21.56 9.00 25.12
CA ALA A 66 -21.15 10.10 26.00
C ALA A 66 -20.52 11.25 25.19
N ILE A 67 -19.66 10.92 24.21
CA ILE A 67 -19.10 11.87 23.23
C ILE A 67 -20.22 12.58 22.46
N PHE A 68 -21.17 11.83 21.91
CA PHE A 68 -22.31 12.40 21.18
C PHE A 68 -23.17 13.33 22.05
N LYS A 69 -23.27 13.06 23.35
CA LYS A 69 -24.02 13.88 24.31
C LYS A 69 -23.23 15.05 24.91
N CYS A 70 -21.93 15.14 24.59
CA CYS A 70 -21.00 16.10 25.16
C CYS A 70 -21.03 16.06 26.70
N ASN A 71 -20.87 14.85 27.26
CA ASN A 71 -20.92 14.61 28.69
C ASN A 71 -19.52 14.31 29.22
N ASP A 72 -18.79 15.39 29.55
CA ASP A 72 -17.37 15.34 29.94
C ASP A 72 -17.12 14.40 31.12
N GLU A 73 -17.97 14.48 32.14
CA GLU A 73 -17.86 13.64 33.33
C GLU A 73 -17.94 12.16 32.96
N CYS A 74 -18.96 11.76 32.19
CA CYS A 74 -19.10 10.37 31.79
C CYS A 74 -17.96 9.88 30.87
N ILE A 75 -17.46 10.74 29.97
CA ILE A 75 -16.32 10.40 29.11
C ILE A 75 -15.10 10.13 29.99
N ASN A 76 -14.78 11.05 30.91
CA ASN A 76 -13.64 10.90 31.82
C ASN A 76 -13.78 9.69 32.75
N SER A 77 -14.97 9.45 33.31
CA SER A 77 -15.24 8.27 34.15
C SER A 77 -15.05 6.97 33.38
N ILE A 78 -15.55 6.87 32.14
CA ILE A 78 -15.36 5.66 31.32
C ILE A 78 -13.89 5.45 30.98
N LEU A 79 -13.18 6.49 30.52
CA LEU A 79 -11.78 6.38 30.12
C LEU A 79 -10.88 6.04 31.32
N THR A 80 -11.05 6.73 32.45
CA THR A 80 -10.26 6.52 33.67
C THR A 80 -10.52 5.13 34.26
N TYR A 81 -11.79 4.71 34.33
CA TYR A 81 -12.11 3.34 34.76
C TYR A 81 -11.45 2.31 33.86
N SER A 82 -11.54 2.50 32.54
CA SER A 82 -10.99 1.55 31.56
C SER A 82 -9.46 1.49 31.60
N GLN A 83 -8.81 2.63 31.83
CA GLN A 83 -7.36 2.74 32.06
C GLN A 83 -6.95 1.97 33.33
N ASN A 84 -7.60 2.26 34.46
CA ASN A 84 -7.31 1.61 35.76
C ASN A 84 -7.53 0.09 35.74
N ASN A 85 -8.35 -0.39 34.81
CA ASN A 85 -8.65 -1.81 34.65
C ASN A 85 -7.96 -2.46 33.44
N SER A 86 -7.06 -1.76 32.75
CA SER A 86 -6.34 -2.27 31.58
C SER A 86 -7.26 -2.83 30.49
N ILE A 87 -8.37 -2.13 30.21
CA ILE A 87 -9.31 -2.45 29.13
C ILE A 87 -9.52 -1.26 28.16
N LEU A 88 -8.70 -0.22 28.28
CA LEU A 88 -8.89 1.03 27.56
C LEU A 88 -8.80 0.86 26.04
N GLN A 89 -7.87 0.03 25.56
CA GLN A 89 -7.68 -0.22 24.13
C GLN A 89 -8.92 -0.89 23.53
N GLU A 90 -9.48 -1.90 24.19
CA GLU A 90 -10.72 -2.57 23.76
C GLU A 90 -11.89 -1.59 23.72
N ILE A 91 -11.99 -0.69 24.70
CA ILE A 91 -13.06 0.31 24.75
C ILE A 91 -12.91 1.40 23.68
N ILE A 92 -11.70 1.80 23.31
CA ILE A 92 -11.50 2.81 22.26
C ILE A 92 -11.64 2.19 20.86
N ASN A 93 -11.12 0.99 20.64
CA ASN A 93 -11.08 0.35 19.31
C ASN A 93 -12.40 -0.31 18.89
N ILE A 94 -13.34 -0.48 19.82
CA ILE A 94 -14.66 -1.02 19.50
C ILE A 94 -15.37 -0.19 18.43
N GLU A 95 -15.96 -0.90 17.47
CA GLU A 95 -16.60 -0.29 16.31
C GLU A 95 -17.93 0.39 16.66
N ASN A 96 -18.08 1.61 16.17
CA ASN A 96 -19.29 2.41 16.21
C ASN A 96 -19.80 2.58 14.78
N ILE A 97 -21.06 2.24 14.54
CA ILE A 97 -21.63 2.25 13.19
C ILE A 97 -22.55 3.46 13.04
N ILE A 98 -22.39 4.23 11.96
CA ILE A 98 -23.33 5.26 11.53
C ILE A 98 -23.79 4.89 10.12
N ASP A 99 -25.08 4.63 9.96
CA ASP A 99 -25.68 4.19 8.72
C ASP A 99 -26.68 5.25 8.23
N TYR A 100 -26.33 5.95 7.16
CA TYR A 100 -27.19 6.89 6.45
C TYR A 100 -27.92 6.18 5.30
N GLN A 101 -28.81 5.24 5.64
CA GLN A 101 -29.65 4.49 4.68
C GLN A 101 -28.86 3.65 3.65
N GLY A 102 -27.72 3.08 4.05
CA GLY A 102 -26.92 2.16 3.24
C GLY A 102 -26.05 2.81 2.16
N SER A 103 -26.33 4.06 1.77
CA SER A 103 -25.54 4.79 0.77
C SER A 103 -24.22 5.30 1.35
N LEU A 104 -24.21 5.64 2.63
CA LEU A 104 -23.04 6.06 3.38
C LEU A 104 -23.04 5.41 4.76
N ILE A 105 -22.07 4.53 4.99
CA ILE A 105 -21.87 3.84 6.27
C ILE A 105 -20.49 4.17 6.80
N TYR A 106 -20.42 4.60 8.06
CA TYR A 106 -19.18 4.73 8.81
C TYR A 106 -19.09 3.62 9.85
N THR A 107 -17.94 2.98 9.96
CA THR A 107 -17.57 2.07 11.05
C THR A 107 -16.31 2.64 11.69
N LEU A 108 -16.45 3.23 12.88
CA LEU A 108 -15.44 4.09 13.49
C LEU A 108 -15.04 3.57 14.87
N THR A 109 -13.76 3.67 15.20
CA THR A 109 -13.32 3.63 16.60
C THR A 109 -13.94 4.79 17.39
N SER A 110 -13.85 4.79 18.72
CA SER A 110 -14.32 5.95 19.50
C SER A 110 -13.52 7.22 19.20
N LEU A 111 -12.22 7.11 18.87
CA LEU A 111 -11.42 8.24 18.38
C LEU A 111 -11.96 8.72 17.02
N GLY A 112 -12.12 7.81 16.04
CA GLY A 112 -12.71 8.15 14.74
C GLY A 112 -14.11 8.75 14.87
N PHE A 113 -14.93 8.27 15.80
CA PHE A 113 -16.23 8.87 16.07
C PHE A 113 -16.12 10.30 16.60
N ALA A 114 -15.17 10.58 17.51
CA ALA A 114 -14.91 11.93 17.99
C ALA A 114 -14.44 12.88 16.86
N ILE A 115 -13.58 12.38 15.95
CA ILE A 115 -13.13 13.10 14.75
C ILE A 115 -14.33 13.43 13.86
N HIS A 116 -15.18 12.44 13.55
CA HIS A 116 -16.36 12.62 12.71
C HIS A 116 -17.38 13.61 13.30
N GLN A 117 -17.52 13.64 14.63
CA GLN A 117 -18.41 14.58 15.32
C GLN A 117 -17.79 15.97 15.53
N ASN A 118 -16.57 16.21 15.04
CA ASN A 118 -15.78 17.41 15.28
C ASN A 118 -15.73 17.80 16.77
N LYS A 119 -15.34 16.85 17.62
CA LYS A 119 -15.27 17.03 19.08
C LYS A 119 -13.82 17.07 19.57
N GLU A 120 -13.12 18.13 19.19
CA GLU A 120 -11.69 18.35 19.46
C GLU A 120 -11.28 18.04 20.91
N ARG A 121 -11.97 18.61 21.90
CA ARG A 121 -11.70 18.35 23.32
C ARG A 121 -11.65 16.86 23.67
N TYR A 122 -12.52 16.05 23.07
CA TYR A 122 -12.59 14.62 23.35
C TYR A 122 -11.54 13.83 22.56
N ILE A 123 -11.12 14.33 21.40
CA ILE A 123 -9.98 13.78 20.65
C ILE A 123 -8.73 13.86 21.54
N ASN A 124 -8.42 15.04 22.08
CA ASN A 124 -7.27 15.23 22.97
C ASN A 124 -7.37 14.39 24.25
N THR A 125 -8.55 14.32 24.86
CA THR A 125 -8.78 13.50 26.06
C THR A 125 -8.49 12.01 25.78
N ILE A 126 -8.92 11.49 24.63
CA ILE A 126 -8.66 10.10 24.23
C ILE A 126 -7.17 9.87 23.96
N LEU A 127 -6.51 10.79 23.24
CA LEU A 127 -5.09 10.67 22.91
C LEU A 127 -4.20 10.69 24.16
N ILE A 128 -4.46 11.60 25.10
CA ILE A 128 -3.74 11.66 26.38
C ILE A 128 -3.93 10.36 27.17
N LYS A 129 -5.16 9.87 27.28
CA LYS A 129 -5.44 8.62 28.00
C LYS A 129 -4.78 7.40 27.33
N ALA A 130 -4.72 7.38 26.01
CA ALA A 130 -4.02 6.36 25.25
C ALA A 130 -2.50 6.43 25.46
N GLN A 131 -1.93 7.64 25.53
CA GLN A 131 -0.53 7.88 25.84
C GLN A 131 -0.17 7.38 27.24
N GLU A 132 -0.91 7.83 28.26
CA GLU A 132 -0.72 7.43 29.66
C GLU A 132 -0.83 5.90 29.86
N SER A 133 -1.55 5.22 28.96
CA SER A 133 -1.75 3.77 29.01
C SER A 133 -0.80 2.99 28.11
N GLY A 134 0.12 3.65 27.38
CA GLY A 134 1.07 3.01 26.48
C GLY A 134 0.46 2.41 25.20
N ILE A 135 -0.76 2.80 24.83
CA ILE A 135 -1.51 2.24 23.69
C ILE A 135 -1.66 3.23 22.53
N LEU A 136 -1.04 4.41 22.62
CA LEU A 136 -1.22 5.49 21.64
C LEU A 136 -0.90 5.05 20.20
N GLN A 137 0.17 4.27 19.99
CA GLN A 137 0.54 3.77 18.68
C GLN A 137 -0.56 2.90 18.06
N ASP A 138 -1.14 1.98 18.83
CA ASP A 138 -2.23 1.12 18.37
C ASP A 138 -3.49 1.92 18.04
N ILE A 139 -3.81 2.92 18.87
CA ILE A 139 -4.94 3.82 18.64
C ILE A 139 -4.73 4.64 17.35
N LEU A 140 -3.51 5.13 17.09
CA LEU A 140 -3.16 5.88 15.88
C LEU A 140 -3.02 4.99 14.63
N ALA A 141 -2.89 3.68 14.78
CA ALA A 141 -2.90 2.73 13.66
C ALA A 141 -4.32 2.19 13.34
N ALA A 142 -5.26 2.31 14.28
CA ALA A 142 -6.59 1.72 14.18
C ALA A 142 -7.39 2.22 12.96
N ARG A 143 -8.16 1.32 12.35
CA ARG A 143 -8.86 1.58 11.08
C ARG A 143 -10.26 2.12 11.30
N ASN A 144 -10.57 3.19 10.59
CA ASN A 144 -11.89 3.76 10.43
C ASN A 144 -12.37 3.46 9.02
N ILE A 145 -13.50 2.77 8.90
CA ILE A 145 -14.05 2.34 7.62
C ILE A 145 -15.17 3.28 7.18
N ILE A 146 -15.11 3.73 5.93
CA ILE A 146 -16.16 4.53 5.29
C ILE A 146 -16.59 3.78 4.05
N LYS A 147 -17.87 3.48 3.92
CA LYS A 147 -18.44 2.90 2.70
C LYS A 147 -19.39 3.91 2.10
N LEU A 148 -19.01 4.48 0.95
CA LEU A 148 -19.79 5.44 0.19
C LEU A 148 -20.09 4.85 -1.19
N ASN A 149 -21.30 4.31 -1.38
CA ASN A 149 -21.72 3.63 -2.61
C ASN A 149 -20.71 2.56 -3.08
N ILE A 150 -19.97 2.89 -4.14
CA ILE A 150 -18.99 2.04 -4.85
C ILE A 150 -17.54 2.27 -4.37
N ILE A 151 -17.33 3.13 -3.37
CA ILE A 151 -16.02 3.42 -2.80
C ILE A 151 -16.01 3.02 -1.33
N ALA A 152 -14.95 2.33 -0.90
CA ALA A 152 -14.68 2.07 0.50
C ALA A 152 -13.32 2.67 0.88
N TYR A 153 -13.25 3.28 2.05
CA TYR A 153 -12.04 3.82 2.64
C TYR A 153 -11.75 3.06 3.94
N ALA A 154 -10.50 2.72 4.18
CA ALA A 154 -10.00 2.24 5.46
C ALA A 154 -8.83 3.15 5.89
N LEU A 155 -9.12 4.09 6.78
CA LEU A 155 -8.22 5.20 7.12
C LEU A 155 -7.79 5.11 8.59
N ALA A 156 -6.49 5.30 8.83
CA ALA A 156 -5.99 5.63 10.17
C ALA A 156 -6.53 6.99 10.64
N PRO A 157 -6.51 7.32 11.95
CA PRO A 157 -7.07 8.56 12.47
C PRO A 157 -6.54 9.82 11.80
N LEU A 158 -5.23 9.91 11.46
CA LEU A 158 -4.69 11.06 10.76
C LEU A 158 -5.33 11.24 9.37
N SER A 159 -5.33 10.20 8.53
CA SER A 159 -5.95 10.27 7.20
C SER A 159 -7.47 10.41 7.27
N PHE A 160 -8.11 9.88 8.31
CA PHE A 160 -9.54 10.12 8.54
C PHE A 160 -9.80 11.60 8.90
N ALA A 161 -8.95 12.25 9.70
CA ALA A 161 -9.04 13.67 9.97
C ALA A 161 -8.80 14.53 8.71
N ILE A 162 -7.87 14.10 7.84
CA ILE A 162 -7.66 14.70 6.51
C ILE A 162 -8.93 14.62 5.66
N TYR A 163 -9.54 13.43 5.58
CA TYR A 163 -10.79 13.20 4.85
C TYR A 163 -11.94 14.07 5.38
N GLN A 164 -12.02 14.28 6.70
CA GLN A 164 -13.02 15.17 7.30
C GLN A 164 -12.68 16.67 7.16
N GLY A 165 -11.49 17.03 6.69
CA GLY A 165 -11.03 18.43 6.61
C GLY A 165 -10.85 19.10 7.97
N ASN A 166 -10.52 18.33 9.02
CA ASN A 166 -10.43 18.83 10.39
C ASN A 166 -8.99 19.18 10.79
N ASN A 167 -8.56 20.42 10.50
CA ASN A 167 -7.17 20.85 10.71
C ASN A 167 -6.74 20.88 12.18
N GLU A 168 -7.65 21.23 13.11
CA GLU A 168 -7.38 21.22 14.55
C GLU A 168 -7.09 19.79 15.04
N CYS A 169 -7.89 18.82 14.59
CA CYS A 169 -7.65 17.40 14.87
C CYS A 169 -6.35 16.90 14.25
N ILE A 170 -6.03 17.32 13.02
CA ILE A 170 -4.78 16.97 12.35
C ILE A 170 -3.61 17.44 13.20
N ASN A 171 -3.61 18.70 13.63
CA ASN A 171 -2.56 19.27 14.47
C ASN A 171 -2.45 18.53 15.81
N SER A 172 -3.57 18.23 16.45
CA SER A 172 -3.60 17.48 17.72
C SER A 172 -2.98 16.08 17.58
N ILE A 173 -3.31 15.34 16.51
CA ILE A 173 -2.72 14.02 16.25
C ILE A 173 -1.22 14.14 15.98
N LEU A 174 -0.80 15.12 15.18
CA LEU A 174 0.60 15.31 14.82
C LEU A 174 1.45 15.74 16.01
N GLU A 175 0.95 16.64 16.87
CA GLU A 175 1.60 17.04 18.11
C GLU A 175 1.79 15.85 19.05
N GLN A 176 0.74 15.05 19.25
CA GLN A 176 0.82 13.84 20.09
C GLN A 176 1.79 12.81 19.51
N ALA A 177 1.79 12.61 18.20
CA ALA A 177 2.75 11.73 17.54
C ALA A 177 4.19 12.24 17.68
N GLN A 178 4.41 13.55 17.56
CA GLN A 178 5.72 14.17 17.72
C GLN A 178 6.24 14.04 19.15
N ASN A 179 5.43 14.41 20.14
CA ASN A 179 5.80 14.38 21.56
C ASN A 179 6.13 12.97 22.06
N ASN A 180 5.68 11.94 21.35
CA ASN A 180 5.90 10.54 21.69
C ASN A 180 6.84 9.80 20.71
N GLY A 181 7.50 10.50 19.78
CA GLY A 181 8.45 9.89 18.83
C GLY A 181 7.81 8.92 17.82
N MET A 182 6.51 9.06 17.55
CA MET A 182 5.72 8.15 16.72
C MET A 182 5.53 8.62 15.27
N LEU A 183 6.10 9.76 14.89
CA LEU A 183 5.87 10.39 13.57
C LEU A 183 6.17 9.47 12.39
N GLN A 184 7.29 8.73 12.41
CA GLN A 184 7.63 7.79 11.34
C GLN A 184 6.55 6.72 11.16
N GLY A 185 6.09 6.11 12.26
CA GLY A 185 5.03 5.10 12.22
C GLY A 185 3.70 5.68 11.71
N VAL A 186 3.32 6.86 12.19
CA VAL A 186 2.11 7.56 11.72
C VAL A 186 2.19 7.87 10.23
N PHE A 187 3.31 8.38 9.74
CA PHE A 187 3.50 8.73 8.33
C PHE A 187 3.71 7.53 7.40
N ALA A 188 4.16 6.38 7.91
CA ALA A 188 4.25 5.13 7.16
C ALA A 188 2.92 4.35 7.16
N THR A 189 1.94 4.77 7.96
CA THR A 189 0.66 4.05 8.07
C THR A 189 -0.09 4.04 6.74
N GLU A 190 -0.27 2.85 6.18
CA GLU A 190 -1.04 2.65 4.95
C GLU A 190 -2.52 2.98 5.14
N ASN A 191 -3.12 3.61 4.15
CA ASN A 191 -4.54 3.95 4.07
C ASN A 191 -5.07 3.42 2.76
N ILE A 192 -6.21 2.74 2.81
CA ILE A 192 -6.72 1.99 1.67
C ILE A 192 -7.97 2.66 1.13
N VAL A 193 -8.02 2.87 -0.18
CA VAL A 193 -9.23 3.29 -0.90
C VAL A 193 -9.54 2.25 -1.97
N THR A 194 -10.70 1.60 -1.89
CA THR A 194 -11.14 0.59 -2.84
C THR A 194 -12.28 1.14 -3.68
N ARG A 195 -12.12 1.14 -5.00
CA ARG A 195 -13.15 1.54 -5.98
C ARG A 195 -13.71 0.29 -6.66
N PHE A 196 -14.94 -0.08 -6.32
CA PHE A 196 -15.56 -1.33 -6.79
C PHE A 196 -15.83 -1.35 -8.30
N LEU A 197 -16.17 -0.20 -8.92
CA LEU A 197 -16.39 -0.15 -10.37
C LEU A 197 -15.11 -0.42 -11.16
N ASP A 198 -14.01 0.18 -10.72
CA ASP A 198 -12.74 0.10 -11.44
C ASP A 198 -11.91 -1.13 -11.02
N ARG A 199 -12.36 -1.86 -9.98
CA ARG A 199 -11.67 -3.00 -9.34
C ARG A 199 -10.23 -2.66 -8.90
N LEU A 200 -10.00 -1.39 -8.57
CA LEU A 200 -8.72 -0.86 -8.14
C LEU A 200 -8.71 -0.60 -6.63
N THR A 201 -7.58 -0.92 -6.02
CA THR A 201 -7.26 -0.62 -4.63
C THR A 201 -6.07 0.33 -4.59
N TYR A 202 -6.28 1.50 -4.00
CA TYR A 202 -5.25 2.52 -3.82
C TYR A 202 -4.70 2.40 -2.40
N ILE A 203 -3.38 2.44 -2.27
CA ILE A 203 -2.70 2.42 -0.98
C ILE A 203 -1.89 3.71 -0.86
N PHE A 204 -2.29 4.54 0.10
CA PHE A 204 -1.72 5.85 0.37
C PHE A 204 -1.05 5.90 1.74
N THR A 205 0.00 6.68 1.86
CA THR A 205 0.44 7.21 3.16
C THR A 205 -0.34 8.47 3.50
N PRO A 206 -0.30 9.00 4.73
CA PRO A 206 -1.01 10.25 5.04
C PRO A 206 -0.60 11.42 4.15
N LEU A 207 0.68 11.49 3.75
CA LEU A 207 1.16 12.54 2.83
C LEU A 207 0.54 12.41 1.43
N SER A 208 0.57 11.20 0.83
CA SER A 208 -0.03 11.02 -0.50
C SER A 208 -1.56 11.06 -0.47
N PHE A 209 -2.18 10.69 0.65
CA PHE A 209 -3.60 10.87 0.88
C PHE A 209 -4.00 12.35 0.98
N ALA A 210 -3.19 13.19 1.63
CA ALA A 210 -3.40 14.65 1.65
C ALA A 210 -3.40 15.26 0.24
N ILE A 211 -2.52 14.77 -0.65
CA ILE A 211 -2.49 15.16 -2.07
C ILE A 211 -3.78 14.69 -2.76
N TYR A 212 -4.18 13.43 -2.56
CA TYR A 212 -5.40 12.86 -3.14
C TYR A 212 -6.65 13.65 -2.77
N GLU A 213 -6.78 14.05 -1.50
CA GLU A 213 -7.88 14.89 -0.99
C GLU A 213 -7.68 16.39 -1.28
N SER A 214 -6.60 16.78 -1.98
CA SER A 214 -6.26 18.18 -2.28
C SER A 214 -6.14 19.08 -1.03
N ASN A 215 -5.80 18.51 0.13
CA ASN A 215 -5.64 19.22 1.40
C ASN A 215 -4.23 19.82 1.53
N LYS A 216 -4.06 21.02 0.96
CA LYS A 216 -2.77 21.75 0.95
C LYS A 216 -2.25 22.09 2.35
N GLU A 217 -3.15 22.40 3.27
CA GLU A 217 -2.77 22.79 4.64
C GLU A 217 -2.14 21.61 5.38
N CYS A 218 -2.79 20.44 5.35
CA CYS A 218 -2.25 19.23 5.94
C CYS A 218 -0.96 18.78 5.25
N PHE A 219 -0.90 18.83 3.91
CA PHE A 219 0.31 18.53 3.16
C PHE A 219 1.51 19.36 3.67
N ASN A 220 1.32 20.68 3.80
CA ASN A 220 2.36 21.58 4.31
C ASN A 220 2.70 21.32 5.79
N ALA A 221 1.70 21.01 6.62
CA ALA A 221 1.92 20.67 8.03
C ALA A 221 2.77 19.40 8.19
N ILE A 222 2.45 18.33 7.44
CA ILE A 222 3.22 17.07 7.44
C ILE A 222 4.66 17.32 7.02
N LEU A 223 4.89 18.04 5.92
CA LEU A 223 6.24 18.36 5.45
C LEU A 223 7.05 19.20 6.44
N THR A 224 6.40 20.18 7.07
CA THR A 224 7.04 21.06 8.07
C THR A 224 7.47 20.26 9.29
N ILE A 225 6.58 19.42 9.83
CA ILE A 225 6.88 18.57 10.98
C ILE A 225 7.96 17.56 10.63
N ALA A 226 7.89 16.92 9.47
CA ALA A 226 8.91 15.98 9.04
C ALA A 226 10.30 16.62 8.90
N LYS A 227 10.36 17.85 8.35
CA LYS A 227 11.60 18.63 8.27
C LYS A 227 12.16 18.94 9.65
N ASN A 228 11.31 19.42 10.56
CA ASN A 228 11.71 19.79 11.92
C ASN A 228 12.19 18.59 12.75
N ASN A 229 11.79 17.38 12.37
CA ASN A 229 12.17 16.14 13.05
C ASN A 229 13.21 15.31 12.25
N GLY A 230 13.76 15.84 11.15
CA GLY A 230 14.80 15.16 10.38
C GLY A 230 14.34 13.91 9.60
N ILE A 231 13.03 13.72 9.41
CA ILE A 231 12.43 12.53 8.77
C ILE A 231 11.85 12.83 7.39
N SER A 232 12.19 13.99 6.79
CA SER A 232 11.71 14.37 5.46
C SER A 232 12.03 13.31 4.41
N GLN A 233 13.24 12.75 4.44
CA GLN A 233 13.63 11.73 3.48
C GLN A 233 12.77 10.47 3.63
N ASP A 234 12.50 10.03 4.87
CA ASP A 234 11.70 8.84 5.15
C ASP A 234 10.28 8.98 4.62
N ILE A 235 9.63 10.12 4.91
CA ILE A 235 8.23 10.33 4.49
C ILE A 235 8.10 10.54 2.98
N LEU A 236 9.09 11.20 2.37
CA LEU A 236 9.14 11.40 0.92
C LEU A 236 9.47 10.10 0.22
N ASN A 237 10.14 9.15 0.91
CA ASN A 237 10.49 7.81 0.44
C ASN A 237 9.32 6.81 0.40
N ASN A 238 8.14 7.20 0.87
CA ASN A 238 7.00 6.29 0.89
C ASN A 238 6.37 6.12 -0.49
N ARG A 239 6.17 4.86 -0.89
CA ARG A 239 5.52 4.50 -2.16
C ARG A 239 4.01 4.67 -2.08
N THR A 240 3.40 5.02 -3.20
CA THR A 240 1.94 4.99 -3.39
C THR A 240 1.60 3.96 -4.45
N TYR A 241 0.57 3.16 -4.18
CA TYR A 241 0.20 2.04 -5.05
C TYR A 241 -1.22 2.20 -5.58
N ILE A 242 -1.43 1.78 -6.82
CA ILE A 242 -2.75 1.54 -7.42
C ILE A 242 -2.73 0.11 -7.93
N LEU A 243 -3.42 -0.78 -7.23
CA LEU A 243 -3.31 -2.22 -7.42
C LEU A 243 -4.62 -2.80 -7.91
N THR A 244 -4.51 -3.77 -8.81
CA THR A 244 -5.56 -4.76 -9.07
C THR A 244 -5.74 -5.67 -7.85
N LEU A 245 -6.77 -6.51 -7.84
CA LEU A 245 -6.94 -7.50 -6.76
C LEU A 245 -5.75 -8.46 -6.66
N LEU A 246 -5.22 -8.94 -7.79
CA LEU A 246 -4.04 -9.80 -7.82
C LEU A 246 -2.77 -9.04 -7.38
N GLY A 247 -2.61 -7.79 -7.83
CA GLY A 247 -1.53 -6.92 -7.36
C GLY A 247 -1.57 -6.68 -5.85
N LEU A 248 -2.77 -6.50 -5.28
CA LEU A 248 -2.94 -6.36 -3.84
C LEU A 248 -2.54 -7.64 -3.08
N ALA A 249 -2.91 -8.81 -3.60
CA ALA A 249 -2.51 -10.09 -3.02
C ALA A 249 -0.98 -10.28 -3.05
N ILE A 250 -0.34 -9.95 -4.19
CA ILE A 250 1.12 -9.97 -4.35
C ILE A 250 1.79 -9.02 -3.34
N TYR A 251 1.27 -7.79 -3.23
CA TYR A 251 1.81 -6.76 -2.34
C TYR A 251 1.71 -7.13 -0.86
N ARG A 252 0.55 -7.66 -0.45
CA ARG A 252 0.29 -7.95 0.96
C ARG A 252 1.16 -9.08 1.48
N ASN A 253 1.50 -10.07 0.65
CA ASN A 253 2.35 -11.20 1.03
C ASN A 253 1.96 -11.83 2.39
N ILE A 254 0.67 -11.80 2.74
CA ILE A 254 0.15 -12.36 3.99
C ILE A 254 -0.16 -13.82 3.71
N ASN A 255 0.64 -14.72 4.27
CA ASN A 255 0.47 -16.17 4.31
C ASN A 255 0.63 -16.89 2.95
N GLU A 256 1.83 -17.41 2.70
CA GLU A 256 2.10 -18.57 1.83
C GLU A 256 1.37 -18.60 0.49
N ASN A 257 1.47 -17.57 -0.35
CA ASN A 257 1.07 -17.64 -1.77
C ASN A 257 -0.40 -18.11 -2.05
N GLU A 258 -1.22 -18.32 -1.02
CA GLU A 258 -2.50 -19.02 -1.07
C GLU A 258 -3.54 -18.15 -1.74
N HIS A 259 -3.57 -16.88 -1.37
CA HIS A 259 -4.45 -15.88 -1.98
C HIS A 259 -4.11 -15.65 -3.45
N VAL A 260 -2.83 -15.59 -3.81
CA VAL A 260 -2.39 -15.45 -5.20
C VAL A 260 -2.82 -16.67 -6.01
N ASN A 261 -2.51 -17.88 -5.55
CA ASN A 261 -2.89 -19.12 -6.21
C ASN A 261 -4.42 -19.27 -6.32
N SER A 262 -5.17 -18.95 -5.26
CA SER A 262 -6.64 -18.98 -5.27
C SER A 262 -7.23 -18.00 -6.30
N ILE A 263 -6.72 -16.76 -6.38
CA ILE A 263 -7.18 -15.79 -7.39
C ILE A 263 -6.87 -16.28 -8.80
N LEU A 264 -5.65 -16.80 -9.03
CA LEU A 264 -5.23 -17.34 -10.32
C LEU A 264 -6.08 -18.54 -10.75
N MET A 265 -6.40 -19.46 -9.83
CA MET A 265 -7.27 -20.61 -10.08
C MET A 265 -8.71 -20.18 -10.39
N GLN A 266 -9.28 -19.26 -9.61
CA GLN A 266 -10.63 -18.77 -9.87
C GLN A 266 -10.71 -18.01 -11.20
N ALA A 267 -9.71 -17.21 -11.54
CA ALA A 267 -9.67 -16.50 -12.82
C ALA A 267 -9.50 -17.45 -14.01
N GLN A 268 -8.74 -18.54 -13.85
CA GLN A 268 -8.67 -19.61 -14.85
C GLN A 268 -10.04 -20.26 -15.05
N ASN A 269 -10.70 -20.67 -13.96
CA ASN A 269 -12.01 -21.31 -14.01
C ASN A 269 -13.09 -20.41 -14.63
N ASN A 270 -12.96 -19.10 -14.45
CA ASN A 270 -13.91 -18.11 -14.97
C ASN A 270 -13.50 -17.54 -16.35
N GLY A 271 -12.40 -17.99 -16.94
CA GLY A 271 -11.93 -17.52 -18.25
C GLY A 271 -11.39 -16.08 -18.27
N THR A 272 -11.07 -15.49 -17.11
CA THR A 272 -10.61 -14.09 -16.97
C THR A 272 -9.11 -13.99 -16.66
N LEU A 273 -8.38 -15.11 -16.66
CA LEU A 273 -6.96 -15.16 -16.26
C LEU A 273 -6.08 -14.20 -17.06
N GLN A 274 -6.22 -14.15 -18.39
CA GLN A 274 -5.42 -13.25 -19.21
C GLN A 274 -5.68 -11.78 -18.83
N GLU A 275 -6.95 -11.40 -18.67
CA GLU A 275 -7.35 -10.03 -18.32
C GLU A 275 -6.69 -9.57 -17.01
N ILE A 276 -6.73 -10.42 -15.97
CA ILE A 276 -6.14 -10.06 -14.67
C ILE A 276 -4.60 -10.05 -14.68
N LEU A 277 -3.96 -10.84 -15.56
CA LEU A 277 -2.50 -10.89 -15.66
C LEU A 277 -1.93 -9.70 -16.44
N VAL A 278 -2.65 -9.21 -17.45
CA VAL A 278 -2.22 -8.04 -18.25
C VAL A 278 -2.66 -6.70 -17.64
N ALA A 279 -3.64 -6.73 -16.72
CA ALA A 279 -4.10 -5.56 -15.98
C ALA A 279 -2.94 -4.86 -15.24
N LYS A 280 -3.08 -3.55 -15.09
CA LYS A 280 -1.99 -2.68 -14.66
C LYS A 280 -2.02 -2.37 -13.18
N ASN A 281 -0.87 -2.57 -12.54
CA ASN A 281 -0.55 -2.14 -11.19
C ASN A 281 0.42 -0.96 -11.30
N ILE A 282 0.10 0.14 -10.64
CA ILE A 282 0.90 1.37 -10.70
C ILE A 282 1.62 1.55 -9.37
N VAL A 283 2.91 1.81 -9.44
CA VAL A 283 3.75 2.15 -8.29
C VAL A 283 4.38 3.51 -8.53
N HIS A 284 4.07 4.46 -7.65
CA HIS A 284 4.79 5.72 -7.57
C HIS A 284 5.88 5.56 -6.54
N SER A 285 7.12 5.53 -7.03
CA SER A 285 8.29 5.51 -6.19
C SER A 285 8.75 6.93 -5.86
N PRO A 286 9.28 7.11 -4.66
CA PRO A 286 9.61 8.44 -4.13
C PRO A 286 10.75 9.16 -4.85
N ASN A 287 11.68 8.39 -5.41
CA ASN A 287 12.84 8.84 -6.16
C ASN A 287 12.46 9.30 -7.58
N GLY A 288 11.18 9.64 -7.81
CA GLY A 288 10.63 10.11 -9.09
C GLY A 288 10.39 9.01 -10.12
N TRP A 289 10.58 7.74 -9.76
CA TRP A 289 10.23 6.63 -10.64
C TRP A 289 8.74 6.34 -10.61
N MET A 290 8.15 6.05 -11.77
CA MET A 290 6.78 5.57 -11.89
C MET A 290 6.76 4.27 -12.68
N TYR A 291 6.13 3.25 -12.13
CA TYR A 291 6.01 1.95 -12.74
C TYR A 291 4.54 1.68 -13.06
N ASN A 292 4.29 1.18 -14.26
CA ASN A 292 2.98 0.72 -14.72
C ASN A 292 3.17 -0.72 -15.23
N LEU A 293 2.87 -1.68 -14.35
CA LEU A 293 3.33 -3.06 -14.46
C LEU A 293 2.14 -4.00 -14.66
N THR A 294 2.33 -5.02 -15.50
CA THR A 294 1.47 -6.22 -15.48
C THR A 294 1.55 -6.92 -14.11
N SER A 295 0.70 -7.90 -13.84
CA SER A 295 0.79 -8.68 -12.59
C SER A 295 2.13 -9.43 -12.47
N LEU A 296 2.66 -9.96 -13.57
CA LEU A 296 4.00 -10.57 -13.60
C LEU A 296 5.11 -9.52 -13.38
N GLY A 297 5.03 -8.38 -14.07
CA GLY A 297 5.96 -7.26 -13.87
C GLY A 297 5.95 -6.75 -12.43
N PHE A 298 4.78 -6.67 -11.80
CA PHE A 298 4.65 -6.25 -10.41
C PHE A 298 5.27 -7.27 -9.45
N ALA A 299 5.02 -8.57 -9.63
CA ALA A 299 5.69 -9.62 -8.84
C ALA A 299 7.23 -9.57 -8.97
N ILE A 300 7.74 -9.26 -10.18
CA ILE A 300 9.18 -9.06 -10.41
C ILE A 300 9.70 -7.87 -9.61
N HIS A 301 8.99 -6.75 -9.62
CA HIS A 301 9.37 -5.51 -8.93
C HIS A 301 9.36 -5.66 -7.40
N GLU A 302 8.37 -6.39 -6.86
CA GLU A 302 8.30 -6.71 -5.43
C GLU A 302 9.33 -7.78 -5.01
N GLY A 303 10.08 -8.37 -5.96
CA GLY A 303 11.17 -9.30 -5.64
C GLY A 303 10.71 -10.69 -5.20
N ASN A 304 9.44 -11.05 -5.37
CA ASN A 304 8.90 -12.32 -4.87
C ASN A 304 8.96 -13.43 -5.93
N HIS A 305 9.94 -14.32 -5.79
CA HIS A 305 10.19 -15.42 -6.71
C HIS A 305 9.03 -16.43 -6.79
N GLU A 306 8.35 -16.67 -5.67
CA GLU A 306 7.24 -17.62 -5.60
C GLU A 306 6.04 -17.12 -6.43
N HIS A 307 5.68 -15.84 -6.28
CA HIS A 307 4.63 -15.20 -7.07
C HIS A 307 4.94 -15.21 -8.56
N VAL A 308 6.20 -14.92 -8.93
CA VAL A 308 6.67 -14.98 -10.32
C VAL A 308 6.44 -16.38 -10.90
N ASN A 309 6.86 -17.42 -10.18
CA ASN A 309 6.70 -18.80 -10.64
C ASN A 309 5.23 -19.23 -10.71
N SER A 310 4.39 -18.92 -9.70
CA SER A 310 2.96 -19.21 -9.72
C SER A 310 2.27 -18.62 -10.95
N ILE A 311 2.56 -17.35 -11.26
CA ILE A 311 1.98 -16.66 -12.43
C ILE A 311 2.44 -17.33 -13.74
N LEU A 312 3.73 -17.64 -13.85
CA LEU A 312 4.33 -18.27 -15.03
C LEU A 312 3.77 -19.68 -15.29
N ILE A 313 3.65 -20.50 -14.25
CA ILE A 313 3.08 -21.86 -14.33
C ILE A 313 1.61 -21.78 -14.72
N GLN A 314 0.82 -20.91 -14.08
CA GLN A 314 -0.59 -20.81 -14.38
C GLN A 314 -0.86 -20.32 -15.81
N ALA A 315 -0.08 -19.33 -16.27
CA ALA A 315 -0.17 -18.82 -17.63
C ALA A 315 0.21 -19.88 -18.66
N GLN A 316 1.21 -20.73 -18.36
CA GLN A 316 1.58 -21.88 -19.20
C GLN A 316 0.44 -22.90 -19.26
N ASN A 317 -0.07 -23.34 -18.10
CA ASN A 317 -1.14 -24.33 -18.02
C ASN A 317 -2.43 -23.88 -18.73
N SER A 318 -2.64 -22.57 -18.82
CA SER A 318 -3.79 -21.97 -19.50
C SER A 318 -3.53 -21.60 -20.96
N GLY A 319 -2.34 -21.88 -21.51
CA GLY A 319 -1.98 -21.59 -22.91
C GLY A 319 -1.85 -20.10 -23.24
N ILE A 320 -1.74 -19.22 -22.24
CA ILE A 320 -1.70 -17.75 -22.42
C ILE A 320 -0.31 -17.15 -22.14
N LEU A 321 0.70 -17.99 -21.88
CA LEU A 321 2.04 -17.54 -21.48
C LEU A 321 2.65 -16.54 -22.46
N GLN A 322 2.49 -16.76 -23.77
CA GLN A 322 3.01 -15.84 -24.79
C GLN A 322 2.43 -14.42 -24.62
N ASN A 323 1.12 -14.30 -24.40
CA ASN A 323 0.44 -13.03 -24.18
C ASN A 323 0.95 -12.34 -22.90
N VAL A 324 1.16 -13.11 -21.83
CA VAL A 324 1.66 -12.60 -20.54
C VAL A 324 3.11 -12.12 -20.65
N LEU A 325 3.97 -12.84 -21.37
CA LEU A 325 5.38 -12.47 -21.57
C LEU A 325 5.56 -11.29 -22.52
N ALA A 326 4.71 -11.19 -23.56
CA ALA A 326 4.74 -10.10 -24.53
C ALA A 326 4.15 -8.78 -24.00
N ALA A 327 3.26 -8.85 -23.01
CA ALA A 327 2.62 -7.69 -22.39
C ALA A 327 3.67 -6.69 -21.85
N LYS A 328 3.48 -5.41 -22.17
CA LYS A 328 4.47 -4.36 -21.88
C LYS A 328 4.27 -3.77 -20.49
N ASN A 329 5.34 -3.68 -19.73
CA ASN A 329 5.51 -2.90 -18.52
C ASN A 329 6.10 -1.53 -18.90
N THR A 330 5.58 -0.46 -18.33
CA THR A 330 6.10 0.90 -18.57
C THR A 330 6.80 1.41 -17.33
N VAL A 331 7.97 2.00 -17.51
CA VAL A 331 8.76 2.61 -16.44
C VAL A 331 9.12 4.03 -16.85
N HIS A 332 8.76 5.00 -16.02
CA HIS A 332 9.21 6.38 -16.16
C HIS A 332 10.29 6.64 -15.12
N SER A 333 11.43 7.17 -15.57
CA SER A 333 12.54 7.52 -14.70
C SER A 333 12.50 9.01 -14.34
N PRO A 334 13.13 9.41 -13.22
CA PRO A 334 13.18 10.81 -12.78
C PRO A 334 13.91 11.72 -13.77
N ASP A 335 14.86 11.18 -14.55
CA ASP A 335 15.58 11.91 -15.59
C ASP A 335 14.82 12.01 -16.92
N GLY A 336 13.54 11.63 -16.93
CA GLY A 336 12.61 11.83 -18.05
C GLY A 336 12.64 10.74 -19.12
N TRP A 337 13.33 9.63 -18.90
CA TRP A 337 13.25 8.48 -19.79
C TRP A 337 11.97 7.69 -19.57
N THR A 338 11.47 7.10 -20.64
CA THR A 338 10.36 6.15 -20.59
C THR A 338 10.77 4.83 -21.21
N TYR A 339 10.64 3.75 -20.47
CA TYR A 339 10.92 2.39 -20.92
C TYR A 339 9.60 1.64 -21.13
N SER A 340 9.46 0.95 -22.25
CA SER A 340 8.36 0.01 -22.52
C SER A 340 8.97 -1.38 -22.72
N LEU A 341 8.83 -2.23 -21.71
CA LEU A 341 9.60 -3.46 -21.56
C LEU A 341 8.66 -4.67 -21.51
N THR A 342 9.01 -5.76 -22.17
CA THR A 342 8.40 -7.07 -21.90
C THR A 342 8.69 -7.53 -20.47
N SER A 343 8.08 -8.63 -20.01
CA SER A 343 8.38 -9.20 -18.69
C SER A 343 9.86 -9.59 -18.55
N LEU A 344 10.48 -10.18 -19.59
CA LEU A 344 11.92 -10.44 -19.61
C LEU A 344 12.73 -9.13 -19.63
N GLY A 345 12.38 -8.19 -20.52
CA GLY A 345 13.07 -6.89 -20.57
C GLY A 345 12.99 -6.13 -19.24
N PHE A 346 11.88 -6.23 -18.51
CA PHE A 346 11.71 -5.63 -17.20
C PHE A 346 12.55 -6.34 -16.14
N ALA A 347 12.59 -7.67 -16.10
CA ALA A 347 13.47 -8.42 -15.19
C ALA A 347 14.96 -8.08 -15.40
N ILE A 348 15.38 -7.88 -16.66
CA ILE A 348 16.73 -7.40 -17.02
C ILE A 348 16.93 -5.96 -16.53
N HIS A 349 15.93 -5.10 -16.68
CA HIS A 349 16.01 -3.72 -16.21
C HIS A 349 16.22 -3.62 -14.70
N GLU A 350 15.52 -4.45 -13.93
CA GLU A 350 15.62 -4.56 -12.47
C GLU A 350 16.89 -5.34 -12.03
N GLY A 351 17.53 -6.07 -12.93
CA GLY A 351 18.74 -6.85 -12.64
C GLY A 351 18.51 -8.09 -11.78
N ASN A 352 17.29 -8.65 -11.77
CA ASN A 352 16.97 -9.82 -10.95
C ASN A 352 17.23 -11.14 -11.71
N HIS A 353 18.37 -11.76 -11.43
CA HIS A 353 18.82 -13.00 -12.08
C HIS A 353 17.87 -14.18 -11.90
N ALA A 354 17.29 -14.35 -10.71
CA ALA A 354 16.36 -15.45 -10.45
C ALA A 354 15.11 -15.32 -11.33
N HIS A 355 14.56 -14.11 -11.46
CA HIS A 355 13.37 -13.86 -12.28
C HIS A 355 13.66 -13.99 -13.79
N ILE A 356 14.83 -13.53 -14.23
CA ILE A 356 15.30 -13.73 -15.62
C ILE A 356 15.32 -15.22 -15.94
N ASN A 357 15.93 -16.03 -15.07
CA ASN A 357 16.01 -17.47 -15.26
C ASN A 357 14.64 -18.16 -15.24
N SER A 358 13.74 -17.81 -14.31
CA SER A 358 12.37 -18.33 -14.30
C SER A 358 11.65 -18.08 -15.61
N ILE A 359 11.73 -16.86 -16.15
CA ILE A 359 11.09 -16.51 -17.42
C ILE A 359 11.70 -17.31 -18.58
N LEU A 360 13.03 -17.42 -18.66
CA LEU A 360 13.71 -18.12 -19.74
C LEU A 360 13.42 -19.64 -19.71
N ILE A 361 13.48 -20.27 -18.54
CA ILE A 361 13.15 -21.69 -18.36
C ILE A 361 11.70 -21.94 -18.79
N GLN A 362 10.77 -21.11 -18.32
CA GLN A 362 9.36 -21.29 -18.63
C GLN A 362 9.07 -21.09 -20.12
N ALA A 363 9.68 -20.08 -20.74
CA ALA A 363 9.56 -19.85 -22.18
C ALA A 363 10.11 -21.03 -22.98
N GLN A 364 11.25 -21.61 -22.57
CA GLN A 364 11.81 -22.79 -23.23
C GLN A 364 10.91 -24.02 -23.09
N ASN A 365 10.38 -24.29 -21.89
CA ASN A 365 9.46 -25.41 -21.65
C ASN A 365 8.18 -25.29 -22.48
N SER A 366 7.79 -24.08 -22.87
CA SER A 366 6.63 -23.80 -23.72
C SER A 366 6.96 -23.62 -25.20
N GLY A 367 8.21 -23.77 -25.64
CA GLY A 367 8.61 -23.53 -27.03
C GLY A 367 8.52 -22.08 -27.49
N LEU A 368 8.48 -21.12 -26.55
CA LEU A 368 8.35 -19.67 -26.79
C LEU A 368 9.67 -18.91 -26.68
N LEU A 369 10.79 -19.61 -26.47
CA LEU A 369 12.08 -18.97 -26.17
C LEU A 369 12.52 -17.99 -27.26
N GLN A 370 12.38 -18.38 -28.53
CA GLN A 370 12.71 -17.51 -29.68
C GLN A 370 11.87 -16.22 -29.65
N ASP A 371 10.54 -16.35 -29.59
CA ASP A 371 9.62 -15.21 -29.53
C ASP A 371 9.93 -14.25 -28.38
N VAL A 372 10.29 -14.80 -27.22
CA VAL A 372 10.64 -14.03 -26.02
C VAL A 372 11.95 -13.27 -26.20
N LEU A 373 12.94 -13.87 -26.88
CA LEU A 373 14.23 -13.24 -27.18
C LEU A 373 14.15 -12.23 -28.33
N ASP A 374 13.21 -12.40 -29.26
CA ASP A 374 13.01 -11.49 -30.39
C ASP A 374 12.08 -10.32 -30.04
N ASN A 375 11.46 -10.35 -28.86
CA ASN A 375 10.60 -9.28 -28.40
C ASN A 375 11.35 -7.95 -28.26
N HIS A 376 10.78 -6.92 -28.89
CA HIS A 376 11.37 -5.59 -28.88
C HIS A 376 10.92 -4.80 -27.64
N ASN A 377 11.88 -4.28 -26.91
CA ASN A 377 11.70 -3.33 -25.82
C ASN A 377 12.01 -1.93 -26.34
N ALA A 378 11.37 -0.90 -25.79
CA ALA A 378 11.63 0.48 -26.17
C ALA A 378 12.22 1.28 -25.01
N ALA A 379 13.23 2.10 -25.29
CA ALA A 379 13.65 3.21 -24.44
C ALA A 379 13.39 4.51 -25.19
N ILE A 380 12.73 5.47 -24.55
CA ILE A 380 12.36 6.75 -25.11
C ILE A 380 13.08 7.82 -24.29
N SER A 381 13.89 8.64 -24.95
CA SER A 381 14.62 9.72 -24.29
C SER A 381 13.70 10.87 -23.90
N PRO A 382 14.14 11.79 -23.02
CA PRO A 382 13.41 13.02 -22.70
C PRO A 382 13.11 13.89 -23.92
N THR A 383 13.91 13.75 -24.99
CA THR A 383 13.72 14.46 -26.27
C THR A 383 12.79 13.71 -27.24
N GLY A 384 12.16 12.61 -26.81
CA GLY A 384 11.26 11.80 -27.62
C GLY A 384 11.93 10.81 -28.57
N GLN A 385 13.27 10.65 -28.52
CA GLN A 385 13.96 9.70 -29.38
C GLN A 385 13.74 8.27 -28.90
N ARG A 386 13.28 7.40 -29.79
CA ARG A 386 12.97 5.99 -29.48
C ARG A 386 14.10 5.06 -29.91
N TYR A 387 14.50 4.19 -29.00
CA TYR A 387 15.47 3.12 -29.20
C TYR A 387 14.75 1.78 -29.03
N SER A 388 14.88 0.89 -30.01
CA SER A 388 14.31 -0.46 -29.96
C SER A 388 15.43 -1.45 -29.61
N LEU A 389 15.24 -2.26 -28.57
CA LEU A 389 16.24 -3.17 -28.02
C LEU A 389 15.64 -4.56 -27.79
N THR A 390 16.30 -5.59 -28.30
CA THR A 390 16.04 -6.97 -27.86
C THR A 390 16.43 -7.12 -26.39
N PRO A 391 16.01 -8.19 -25.68
CA PRO A 391 16.43 -8.45 -24.31
C PRO A 391 17.97 -8.51 -24.17
N LEU A 392 18.67 -9.15 -25.13
CA LEU A 392 20.14 -9.16 -25.15
C LEU A 392 20.71 -7.74 -25.31
N GLY A 393 20.17 -6.94 -26.23
CA GLY A 393 20.57 -5.55 -26.42
C GLY A 393 20.40 -4.70 -25.15
N LEU A 394 19.28 -4.91 -24.45
CA LEU A 394 19.01 -4.25 -23.17
C LEU A 394 20.01 -4.67 -22.07
N ALA A 395 20.32 -5.96 -21.97
CA ALA A 395 21.29 -6.50 -21.02
C ALA A 395 22.70 -5.94 -21.25
N ILE A 396 23.13 -5.84 -22.51
CA ILE A 396 24.39 -5.20 -22.92
C ILE A 396 24.37 -3.72 -22.51
N CYS A 397 23.30 -2.98 -22.81
CA CYS A 397 23.20 -1.56 -22.43
C CYS A 397 23.23 -1.32 -20.92
N LYS A 398 22.78 -2.29 -20.11
CA LYS A 398 22.83 -2.23 -18.64
C LYS A 398 24.17 -2.70 -18.07
N GLY A 399 25.03 -3.32 -18.87
CA GLY A 399 26.33 -3.83 -18.43
C GLY A 399 26.25 -5.04 -17.48
N ASN A 400 25.13 -5.77 -17.46
CA ASN A 400 24.97 -6.91 -16.57
C ASN A 400 25.53 -8.19 -17.22
N ILE A 401 26.80 -8.51 -16.95
CA ILE A 401 27.53 -9.65 -17.54
C ILE A 401 26.84 -10.99 -17.25
N GLU A 402 26.37 -11.20 -16.02
CA GLU A 402 25.71 -12.45 -15.64
C GLU A 402 24.38 -12.65 -16.38
N CYS A 403 23.62 -11.57 -16.60
CA CYS A 403 22.42 -11.58 -17.43
C CYS A 403 22.76 -11.89 -18.90
N ILE A 404 23.81 -11.26 -19.43
CA ILE A 404 24.26 -11.49 -20.82
C ILE A 404 24.60 -12.96 -21.01
N ASN A 405 25.37 -13.55 -20.10
CA ASN A 405 25.74 -14.96 -20.15
C ASN A 405 24.51 -15.88 -20.08
N SER A 406 23.56 -15.59 -19.18
CA SER A 406 22.33 -16.37 -19.04
C SER A 406 21.50 -16.39 -20.33
N ILE A 407 21.44 -15.26 -21.05
CA ILE A 407 20.75 -15.16 -22.34
C ILE A 407 21.53 -15.88 -23.44
N LEU A 408 22.86 -15.69 -23.51
CA LEU A 408 23.71 -16.29 -24.54
C LEU A 408 23.71 -17.82 -24.47
N VAL A 409 23.75 -18.41 -23.28
CA VAL A 409 23.65 -19.86 -23.10
C VAL A 409 22.36 -20.39 -23.73
N ARG A 410 21.23 -19.73 -23.49
CA ARG A 410 19.92 -20.15 -24.04
C ARG A 410 19.81 -19.95 -25.55
N ILE A 411 20.45 -18.92 -26.11
CA ILE A 411 20.51 -18.69 -27.56
C ILE A 411 21.28 -19.82 -28.26
N ASN A 412 22.40 -20.25 -27.68
CA ASN A 412 23.23 -21.31 -28.26
C ASN A 412 22.51 -22.68 -28.31
N ASP A 413 21.48 -22.87 -27.48
CA ASP A 413 20.64 -24.06 -27.48
C ASP A 413 19.53 -24.03 -28.56
N ILE A 414 19.38 -22.95 -29.33
CA ILE A 414 18.37 -22.81 -30.39
C ILE A 414 18.96 -23.20 -31.76
N PRO A 415 18.49 -24.28 -32.41
CA PRO A 415 18.92 -24.63 -33.75
C PRO A 415 18.47 -23.53 -34.73
N GLN A 416 19.44 -22.84 -35.36
CA GLN A 416 19.23 -21.76 -36.35
C GLN A 416 18.77 -20.41 -35.78
N TYR A 417 19.33 -19.95 -34.64
CA TYR A 417 19.16 -18.55 -34.24
C TYR A 417 19.80 -17.60 -35.27
N ILE A 418 18.97 -16.93 -36.09
CA ILE A 418 19.44 -15.95 -37.08
C ILE A 418 19.73 -14.64 -36.33
N TYR A 419 21.00 -14.26 -36.23
CA TYR A 419 21.39 -12.92 -35.78
C TYR A 419 20.81 -11.87 -36.74
N ALA A 420 19.65 -11.29 -36.40
CA ALA A 420 19.26 -10.01 -36.96
C ALA A 420 20.23 -8.96 -36.39
N THR A 421 21.25 -8.65 -37.20
CA THR A 421 22.35 -7.71 -36.98
C THR A 421 22.10 -6.67 -35.88
N PHE A 422 22.77 -6.87 -34.75
CA PHE A 422 23.00 -5.82 -33.77
C PHE A 422 23.89 -4.75 -34.45
N GLN A 423 23.34 -3.57 -34.73
CA GLN A 423 24.10 -2.38 -35.11
C GLN A 423 24.29 -1.54 -33.83
N PRO A 424 25.45 -1.63 -33.14
CA PRO A 424 25.74 -0.83 -31.96
C PRO A 424 26.13 0.59 -32.38
N THR A 425 25.21 1.37 -32.94
CA THR A 425 25.56 2.65 -33.56
C THR A 425 24.54 3.73 -33.21
N ALA A 426 24.67 4.26 -31.98
CA ALA A 426 24.46 5.68 -31.60
C ALA A 426 24.19 5.86 -30.09
N ALA A 427 23.51 4.91 -29.44
CA ALA A 427 23.09 5.05 -28.04
C ALA A 427 24.24 4.84 -27.03
N ILE A 428 25.20 3.98 -27.36
CA ILE A 428 26.32 3.58 -26.49
C ILE A 428 27.24 4.77 -26.17
N ASN A 429 27.46 5.67 -27.14
CA ASN A 429 28.33 6.82 -26.95
C ASN A 429 27.69 7.99 -26.17
N LYS A 430 26.37 8.05 -25.99
CA LYS A 430 25.75 9.17 -25.23
C LYS A 430 25.64 8.90 -23.73
N ARG A 431 25.52 7.64 -23.29
CA ARG A 431 25.46 7.28 -21.87
C ARG A 431 26.86 7.11 -21.26
N ASN A 432 27.77 6.40 -21.94
CA ASN A 432 29.13 6.19 -21.47
C ASN A 432 29.98 7.48 -21.43
N VAL A 433 29.68 8.49 -22.24
CA VAL A 433 30.41 9.78 -22.21
C VAL A 433 29.98 10.67 -21.03
N ARG A 434 28.81 10.43 -20.41
CA ARG A 434 28.35 11.21 -19.25
C ARG A 434 28.60 10.53 -17.90
N SER A 435 28.84 9.22 -17.86
CA SER A 435 29.13 8.48 -16.62
C SER A 435 30.56 7.97 -16.48
N ALA A 436 31.45 8.23 -17.45
CA ALA A 436 32.85 7.77 -17.42
C ALA A 436 33.86 8.90 -17.15
N LEU A 437 33.45 9.96 -16.43
CA LEU A 437 34.37 11.02 -15.99
C LEU A 437 34.70 11.02 -14.51
N ASP A 438 34.09 10.13 -13.71
CA ASP A 438 34.50 9.90 -12.34
C ASP A 438 34.88 8.42 -12.17
N ASP A 439 36.12 8.22 -11.74
CA ASP A 439 36.76 6.99 -11.26
C ASP A 439 37.53 6.07 -12.24
N VAL A 440 38.85 6.25 -12.11
CA VAL A 440 39.99 5.33 -12.33
C VAL A 440 40.62 5.29 -13.72
N SER A 441 41.66 6.11 -13.81
CA SER A 441 42.80 6.05 -14.70
C SER A 441 43.48 4.67 -14.75
N ILE A 442 43.57 4.08 -15.95
CA ILE A 442 44.61 3.09 -16.28
C ILE A 442 45.14 3.40 -17.68
N PHE A 443 46.37 3.88 -17.75
CA PHE A 443 47.13 4.08 -19.00
C PHE A 443 47.42 2.74 -19.69
N PRO A 444 47.33 2.64 -21.03
CA PRO A 444 47.85 1.49 -21.75
C PRO A 444 49.38 1.59 -21.90
N LYS A 445 50.11 0.66 -21.28
CA LYS A 445 51.51 0.35 -21.65
C LYS A 445 51.52 -0.22 -23.06
N ARG A 446 52.09 0.54 -24.01
CA ARG A 446 52.42 0.10 -25.37
C ARG A 446 53.44 -1.04 -25.34
N VAL A 447 53.14 -2.17 -25.97
CA VAL A 447 54.17 -3.07 -26.52
C VAL A 447 54.28 -2.75 -28.01
N ARG A 448 55.48 -2.29 -28.43
CA ARG A 448 55.84 -2.00 -29.82
C ARG A 448 55.96 -3.31 -30.60
N LEU A 449 55.30 -3.40 -31.74
CA LEU A 449 55.82 -4.13 -32.91
C LEU A 449 56.25 -3.07 -33.92
N GLN A 450 57.57 -2.94 -34.11
CA GLN A 450 58.15 -2.22 -35.23
C GLN A 450 58.14 -3.17 -36.43
N GLU A 451 57.35 -2.87 -37.45
CA GLU A 451 57.69 -3.22 -38.82
C GLU A 451 58.35 -1.99 -39.45
N ASN A 452 59.59 -2.16 -39.88
CA ASN A 452 60.08 -1.71 -41.19
C ASN A 452 61.57 -2.09 -41.28
N ILE A 453 61.94 -2.76 -42.37
CA ILE A 453 62.74 -2.13 -43.43
C ILE A 453 62.58 -3.00 -44.69
N ARG A 454 62.17 -2.35 -45.79
CA ARG A 454 62.42 -2.81 -47.16
C ARG A 454 63.86 -2.45 -47.52
N THR A 455 64.64 -3.44 -47.95
CA THR A 455 65.35 -3.54 -49.24
C THR A 455 65.90 -4.96 -49.33
#